data_AF-A0A1F1KXM7-F1
#
_entry.id   AF-A0A1F1KXM7-F1
#
_cell.length_a   1.000
_cell.length_b   1.000
_cell.length_c   1.000
_cell.angle_alpha   90.00
_cell.angle_beta   90.00
_cell.angle_gamma   90.00
#
_symmetry.space_group_name_H-M   'P 1'
#
loop_
_entity.id
_entity.type
_entity.pdbx_description
1 polymer ?
#
loop_
_entity_poly.entity_id
_entity_poly.type
_entity_poly.pdbx_seq_one_letter_code
_entity_poly.pdbx_strand_id
1 'polypeptide(L)'
;IAAAGGIDAGRVTLTDKAVDPAADAELQALVANLPIGTAPTADADLGTQLGTALGRAGLLRAEDAEPHLADEDRATVLTTLADADVIDFEPGTLRPGQLALVVTGPQEQESTAVRVAALARTLDREGAGTVVSARLGEGAGHDAVGVLRSSGEEDVSTVDDAGTDAGRLATALALAEQLAREQGHYGLAPDASAAAPSLPPTP
;
A
#
# COMPACT_ATOMS: atom_id res chain seq x y z
N ILE A 1 -13.04 -10.25 -1.05
CA ILE A 1 -13.33 -8.81 -0.82
C ILE A 1 -14.75 -8.48 -1.24
N ALA A 2 -15.09 -8.44 -2.55
CA ALA A 2 -16.47 -8.16 -2.99
C ALA A 2 -17.53 -9.14 -2.41
N ALA A 3 -17.23 -10.44 -2.41
CA ALA A 3 -18.10 -11.46 -1.82
C ALA A 3 -18.30 -11.33 -0.29
N ALA A 4 -17.43 -10.58 0.38
CA ALA A 4 -17.53 -10.29 1.82
C ALA A 4 -18.17 -8.91 2.11
N GLY A 5 -18.75 -8.26 1.09
CA GLY A 5 -19.39 -6.94 1.22
C GLY A 5 -18.45 -5.74 1.02
N GLY A 6 -17.17 -5.98 0.75
CA GLY A 6 -16.22 -4.91 0.40
C GLY A 6 -16.52 -4.32 -0.98
N ILE A 7 -16.29 -3.02 -1.14
CA ILE A 7 -16.43 -2.32 -2.42
C ILE A 7 -15.03 -2.17 -3.02
N ASP A 8 -14.88 -2.51 -4.30
CA ASP A 8 -13.63 -2.24 -5.02
C ASP A 8 -13.47 -0.72 -5.19
N ALA A 9 -12.38 -0.19 -4.62
CA ALA A 9 -12.04 1.24 -4.69
C ALA A 9 -11.23 1.59 -5.95
N GLY A 10 -10.86 0.57 -6.75
CA GLY A 10 -10.04 0.71 -7.94
C GLY A 10 -8.63 0.16 -7.73
N ARG A 11 -7.83 0.21 -8.80
CA ARG A 11 -6.47 -0.32 -8.82
C ARG A 11 -5.51 0.72 -9.39
N VAL A 12 -4.35 0.82 -8.74
CA VAL A 12 -3.18 1.55 -9.24
C VAL A 12 -2.03 0.55 -9.34
N THR A 13 -1.29 0.61 -10.44
CA THR A 13 -0.05 -0.14 -10.63
C THR A 13 1.12 0.82 -10.56
N LEU A 14 2.09 0.54 -9.69
CA LEU A 14 3.37 1.26 -9.70
C LEU A 14 4.19 0.76 -10.87
N THR A 15 4.76 1.66 -11.65
CA THR A 15 5.66 1.31 -12.76
C THR A 15 7.09 1.14 -12.24
N ASP A 16 7.99 0.66 -13.11
CA ASP A 16 9.43 0.57 -12.80
C ASP A 16 10.03 1.93 -12.45
N LYS A 17 9.49 3.04 -13.01
CA LYS A 17 9.98 4.39 -12.74
C LYS A 17 9.79 4.80 -11.28
N ALA A 18 8.71 4.36 -10.63
CA ALA A 18 8.43 4.68 -9.22
C ALA A 18 9.52 4.17 -8.26
N VAL A 19 10.25 3.14 -8.67
CA VAL A 19 11.28 2.46 -7.87
C VAL A 19 12.68 2.62 -8.46
N ASP A 20 12.83 3.33 -9.58
CA ASP A 20 14.12 3.58 -10.22
C ASP A 20 14.89 4.70 -9.47
N PRO A 21 16.06 4.39 -8.86
CA PRO A 21 16.88 5.40 -8.20
C PRO A 21 17.31 6.55 -9.11
N ALA A 22 17.40 6.33 -10.43
CA ALA A 22 17.76 7.38 -11.39
C ALA A 22 16.66 8.45 -11.54
N ALA A 23 15.41 8.10 -11.26
CA ALA A 23 14.28 9.02 -11.31
C ALA A 23 14.07 9.82 -10.01
N ASP A 24 14.84 9.52 -8.95
CA ASP A 24 14.52 10.00 -7.61
C ASP A 24 14.36 11.53 -7.50
N ALA A 25 15.33 12.29 -8.00
CA ALA A 25 15.27 13.76 -7.93
C ALA A 25 14.09 14.33 -8.73
N GLU A 26 13.74 13.71 -9.86
CA GLU A 26 12.58 14.09 -10.67
C GLU A 26 11.28 13.81 -9.91
N LEU A 27 11.16 12.63 -9.30
CA LEU A 27 9.97 12.23 -8.54
C LEU A 27 9.77 13.09 -7.29
N GLN A 28 10.85 13.44 -6.58
CA GLN A 28 10.79 14.35 -5.44
C GLN A 28 10.26 15.72 -5.85
N ALA A 29 10.79 16.27 -6.94
CA ALA A 29 10.30 17.54 -7.49
C ALA A 29 8.85 17.45 -7.96
N LEU A 30 8.46 16.32 -8.58
CA LEU A 30 7.09 16.08 -9.01
C LEU A 30 6.13 16.12 -7.82
N VAL A 31 6.38 15.29 -6.79
CA VAL A 31 5.54 15.18 -5.60
C VAL A 31 5.43 16.52 -4.85
N ALA A 32 6.53 17.27 -4.76
CA ALA A 32 6.54 18.59 -4.11
C ALA A 32 5.60 19.62 -4.76
N ASN A 33 5.23 19.43 -6.04
CA ASN A 33 4.34 20.32 -6.78
C ASN A 33 2.90 19.80 -6.91
N LEU A 34 2.58 18.63 -6.36
CA LEU A 34 1.24 18.07 -6.40
C LEU A 34 0.29 18.77 -5.41
N PRO A 35 -1.02 18.88 -5.72
CA PRO A 35 -2.02 19.44 -4.81
C PRO A 35 -2.41 18.42 -3.71
N ILE A 36 -1.43 17.98 -2.92
CA ILE A 36 -1.60 16.95 -1.86
C ILE A 36 -1.75 17.55 -0.46
N GLY A 37 -1.99 18.85 -0.37
CA GLY A 37 -2.01 19.60 0.89
C GLY A 37 -0.60 19.82 1.44
N THR A 38 -0.36 19.49 2.71
CA THR A 38 0.97 19.60 3.33
C THR A 38 1.91 18.55 2.75
N ALA A 39 2.86 18.98 1.93
CA ALA A 39 3.85 18.07 1.36
C ALA A 39 4.70 17.38 2.46
N PRO A 40 5.16 16.14 2.22
CA PRO A 40 6.19 15.50 3.02
C PRO A 40 7.43 16.38 3.15
N THR A 41 8.25 16.15 4.18
CA THR A 41 9.54 16.82 4.27
C THR A 41 10.40 16.44 3.07
N ALA A 42 11.20 17.39 2.57
CA ALA A 42 11.98 17.17 1.34
C ALA A 42 13.06 16.07 1.49
N ASP A 43 13.44 15.73 2.72
CA ASP A 43 14.36 14.66 3.08
C ASP A 43 13.67 13.31 3.33
N ALA A 44 12.34 13.24 3.27
CA ALA A 44 11.62 11.97 3.36
C ALA A 44 12.01 11.03 2.21
N ASP A 45 12.09 9.73 2.49
CA ASP A 45 12.34 8.75 1.44
C ASP A 45 11.21 8.75 0.40
N LEU A 46 11.50 8.33 -0.82
CA LEU A 46 10.52 8.37 -1.91
C LEU A 46 9.34 7.42 -1.74
N GLY A 47 9.50 6.34 -0.98
CA GLY A 47 8.37 5.48 -0.61
C GLY A 47 7.37 6.27 0.23
N THR A 48 7.85 7.04 1.20
CA THR A 48 7.02 7.97 1.99
C THR A 48 6.42 9.08 1.12
N GLN A 49 7.18 9.67 0.20
CA GLN A 49 6.66 10.74 -0.64
C GLN A 49 5.55 10.26 -1.58
N LEU A 50 5.78 9.17 -2.31
CA LEU A 50 4.78 8.55 -3.19
C LEU A 50 3.60 7.98 -2.39
N GLY A 51 3.86 7.37 -1.24
CA GLY A 51 2.84 6.88 -0.33
C GLY A 51 1.93 7.98 0.19
N THR A 52 2.46 9.18 0.45
CA THR A 52 1.64 10.35 0.83
C THR A 52 0.77 10.80 -0.32
N ALA A 53 1.35 10.94 -1.52
CA ALA A 53 0.59 11.38 -2.70
C ALA A 53 -0.53 10.39 -3.06
N LEU A 54 -0.23 9.09 -3.11
CA LEU A 54 -1.20 8.05 -3.43
C LEU A 54 -2.19 7.81 -2.29
N GLY A 55 -1.74 7.87 -1.04
CA GLY A 55 -2.60 7.75 0.14
C GLY A 55 -3.66 8.84 0.15
N ARG A 56 -3.26 10.11 -0.04
CA ARG A 56 -4.22 11.22 -0.03
C ARG A 56 -5.12 11.27 -1.26
N ALA A 57 -4.62 10.84 -2.42
CA ALA A 57 -5.45 10.77 -3.63
C ALA A 57 -6.40 9.56 -3.64
N GLY A 58 -6.00 8.45 -3.02
CA GLY A 58 -6.66 7.16 -3.12
C GLY A 58 -7.42 6.70 -1.87
N LEU A 59 -7.15 7.26 -0.69
CA LEU A 59 -7.70 6.79 0.57
C LEU A 59 -8.60 7.83 1.26
N LEU A 60 -9.42 7.33 2.16
CA LEU A 60 -10.19 8.09 3.14
C LEU A 60 -9.38 8.23 4.42
N ARG A 61 -9.52 9.37 5.09
CA ARG A 61 -8.90 9.65 6.38
C ARG A 61 -9.36 8.68 7.45
N ALA A 62 -8.43 8.23 8.28
CA ALA A 62 -8.69 7.26 9.33
C ALA A 62 -9.61 7.81 10.43
N GLU A 63 -9.64 9.13 10.62
CA GLU A 63 -10.29 9.79 11.75
C GLU A 63 -11.80 9.98 11.53
N ASP A 64 -12.21 10.26 10.30
CA ASP A 64 -13.60 10.63 9.97
C ASP A 64 -14.14 10.00 8.68
N ALA A 65 -13.35 9.15 8.01
CA ALA A 65 -13.73 8.49 6.75
C ALA A 65 -14.10 9.47 5.62
N GLU A 66 -13.58 10.69 5.66
CA GLU A 66 -13.72 11.67 4.58
C GLU A 66 -12.49 11.67 3.65
N PRO A 67 -12.63 12.08 2.38
CA PRO A 67 -11.48 12.26 1.50
C PRO A 67 -10.45 13.25 2.06
N HIS A 68 -9.17 13.04 1.76
CA HIS A 68 -8.11 14.01 2.07
C HIS A 68 -8.16 15.24 1.19
N LEU A 69 -8.54 15.05 -0.08
CA LEU A 69 -8.47 16.05 -1.14
C LEU A 69 -9.83 16.14 -1.83
N ALA A 70 -10.13 17.32 -2.40
CA ALA A 70 -11.27 17.48 -3.28
C ALA A 70 -11.10 16.62 -4.55
N ASP A 71 -12.20 16.24 -5.19
CA ASP A 71 -12.15 15.34 -6.36
C ASP A 71 -11.29 15.87 -7.51
N GLU A 72 -11.28 17.18 -7.74
CA GLU A 72 -10.44 17.83 -8.77
C GLU A 72 -8.93 17.70 -8.45
N ASP A 73 -8.55 17.90 -7.18
CA ASP A 73 -7.17 17.75 -6.73
C ASP A 73 -6.73 16.28 -6.78
N ARG A 74 -7.61 15.36 -6.36
CA ARG A 74 -7.37 13.91 -6.47
C ARG A 74 -7.11 13.50 -7.92
N ALA A 75 -7.98 13.93 -8.83
CA ALA A 75 -7.83 13.64 -10.24
C ALA A 75 -6.49 14.19 -10.76
N THR A 76 -6.17 15.44 -10.42
CA THR A 76 -4.90 16.08 -10.79
C THR A 76 -3.68 15.30 -10.30
N VAL A 77 -3.69 14.82 -9.05
CA VAL A 77 -2.60 14.00 -8.50
C VAL A 77 -2.41 12.72 -9.31
N LEU A 78 -3.49 11.96 -9.53
CA LEU A 78 -3.43 10.67 -10.20
C LEU A 78 -3.00 10.84 -11.66
N THR A 79 -3.58 11.79 -12.39
CA THR A 79 -3.22 12.03 -13.79
C THR A 79 -1.79 12.55 -13.93
N THR A 80 -1.32 13.42 -13.02
CA THR A 80 0.06 13.92 -13.06
C THR A 80 1.08 12.80 -12.83
N LEU A 81 0.80 11.89 -11.88
CA LEU A 81 1.66 10.73 -11.65
C LEU A 81 1.63 9.76 -12.84
N ALA A 82 0.48 9.58 -13.49
CA ALA A 82 0.36 8.73 -14.66
C ALA A 82 1.04 9.33 -15.90
N ASP A 83 0.86 10.63 -16.17
CA ASP A 83 1.51 11.35 -17.27
C ASP A 83 3.04 11.37 -17.12
N ALA A 84 3.54 11.26 -15.88
CA ALA A 84 4.95 11.13 -15.57
C ALA A 84 5.45 9.68 -15.58
N ASP A 85 4.65 8.71 -16.02
CA ASP A 85 4.93 7.26 -16.05
C ASP A 85 5.28 6.67 -14.67
N VAL A 86 4.79 7.26 -13.57
CA VAL A 86 5.02 6.74 -12.20
C VAL A 86 4.01 5.67 -11.84
N ILE A 87 2.78 5.84 -12.31
CA ILE A 87 1.68 4.90 -12.07
C ILE A 87 0.89 4.63 -13.35
N ASP A 88 0.27 3.46 -13.39
CA ASP A 88 -0.81 3.15 -14.33
C ASP A 88 -2.13 3.01 -13.56
N PHE A 89 -3.18 3.66 -14.06
CA PHE A 89 -4.54 3.50 -13.55
C PHE A 89 -5.56 3.81 -14.65
N GLU A 90 -6.77 3.25 -14.54
CA GLU A 90 -7.85 3.57 -15.45
C GLU A 90 -8.64 4.79 -14.93
N PRO A 91 -8.68 5.92 -15.67
CA PRO A 91 -9.39 7.12 -15.25
C PRO A 91 -10.87 6.85 -14.92
N GLY A 92 -11.36 7.47 -13.84
CA GLY A 92 -12.74 7.31 -13.40
C GLY A 92 -13.07 5.98 -12.72
N THR A 93 -12.12 5.06 -12.57
CA THR A 93 -12.32 3.81 -11.82
C THR A 93 -11.88 3.90 -10.35
N LEU A 94 -11.03 4.88 -10.02
CA LEU A 94 -10.51 5.06 -8.67
C LEU A 94 -11.42 5.97 -7.83
N ARG A 95 -11.94 5.42 -6.74
CA ARG A 95 -12.67 6.15 -5.69
C ARG A 95 -11.90 6.08 -4.37
N PRO A 96 -12.06 7.04 -3.45
CA PRO A 96 -11.44 6.94 -2.14
C PRO A 96 -11.84 5.64 -1.43
N GLY A 97 -10.84 4.84 -1.02
CA GLY A 97 -11.02 3.61 -0.25
C GLY A 97 -10.61 3.79 1.21
N GLN A 98 -11.14 2.96 2.12
CA GLN A 98 -10.72 3.01 3.53
C GLN A 98 -9.41 2.27 3.78
N LEU A 99 -9.15 1.21 3.01
CA LEU A 99 -8.02 0.30 3.22
C LEU A 99 -7.21 0.19 1.94
N ALA A 100 -5.91 -0.06 2.07
CA ALA A 100 -5.03 -0.38 0.95
C ALA A 100 -4.59 -1.85 0.97
N LEU A 101 -4.53 -2.47 -0.21
CA LEU A 101 -3.86 -3.74 -0.43
C LEU A 101 -2.69 -3.53 -1.39
N VAL A 102 -1.47 -3.65 -0.90
CA VAL A 102 -0.26 -3.61 -1.72
C VAL A 102 0.10 -5.05 -2.11
N VAL A 103 0.03 -5.36 -3.41
CA VAL A 103 0.47 -6.64 -3.93
C VAL A 103 1.81 -6.44 -4.63
N THR A 104 2.84 -7.12 -4.14
CA THR A 104 4.21 -7.03 -4.64
C THR A 104 4.81 -8.41 -4.90
N GLY A 105 6.02 -8.44 -5.44
CA GLY A 105 6.80 -9.65 -5.69
C GLY A 105 8.23 -9.50 -5.16
N PRO A 106 9.05 -10.55 -5.31
CA PRO A 106 10.48 -10.47 -5.02
C PRO A 106 11.15 -9.40 -5.90
N GLN A 107 12.08 -8.68 -5.31
CA GLN A 107 12.84 -7.59 -5.91
C GLN A 107 14.31 -7.97 -5.98
N GLU A 108 14.95 -7.59 -7.08
CA GLU A 108 16.40 -7.76 -7.24
C GLU A 108 17.17 -6.88 -6.25
N GLN A 109 16.70 -5.64 -6.05
CA GLN A 109 17.34 -4.64 -5.19
C GLN A 109 16.64 -4.52 -3.84
N GLU A 110 17.43 -4.54 -2.76
CA GLU A 110 16.93 -4.31 -1.39
C GLU A 110 16.26 -2.93 -1.25
N SER A 111 16.83 -1.90 -1.89
CA SER A 111 16.30 -0.54 -1.90
C SER A 111 14.86 -0.46 -2.42
N THR A 112 14.51 -1.29 -3.42
CA THR A 112 13.14 -1.38 -3.95
C THR A 112 12.19 -1.98 -2.92
N ALA A 113 12.59 -3.07 -2.24
CA ALA A 113 11.79 -3.66 -1.17
C ALA A 113 11.57 -2.68 0.00
N VAL A 114 12.62 -1.97 0.40
CA VAL A 114 12.54 -0.92 1.44
C VAL A 114 11.61 0.22 1.03
N ARG A 115 11.68 0.67 -0.23
CA ARG A 115 10.80 1.72 -0.76
C ARG A 115 9.33 1.30 -0.75
N VAL A 116 9.02 0.08 -1.18
CA VAL A 116 7.65 -0.46 -1.17
C VAL A 116 7.14 -0.61 0.27
N ALA A 117 7.99 -1.03 1.21
CA ALA A 117 7.65 -1.08 2.63
C ALA A 117 7.30 0.32 3.17
N ALA A 118 8.15 1.33 2.93
CA ALA A 118 7.90 2.70 3.36
C ALA A 118 6.62 3.31 2.73
N LEU A 119 6.35 2.99 1.46
CA LEU A 119 5.10 3.34 0.81
C LEU A 119 3.90 2.71 1.52
N ALA A 120 3.95 1.40 1.82
CA ALA A 120 2.86 0.71 2.52
C ALA A 120 2.58 1.28 3.91
N ARG A 121 3.63 1.58 4.69
CA ARG A 121 3.48 2.26 6.00
C ARG A 121 2.86 3.63 5.89
N THR A 122 3.13 4.33 4.80
CA THR A 122 2.57 5.65 4.59
C THR A 122 1.10 5.56 4.15
N LEU A 123 0.75 4.59 3.32
CA LEU A 123 -0.66 4.29 3.02
C LEU A 123 -1.44 3.92 4.29
N ASP A 124 -0.83 3.18 5.21
CA ASP A 124 -1.44 2.84 6.49
C ASP A 124 -1.75 4.10 7.32
N ARG A 125 -0.77 4.99 7.46
CA ARG A 125 -0.94 6.27 8.18
C ARG A 125 -1.95 7.21 7.53
N GLU A 126 -2.05 7.20 6.21
CA GLU A 126 -3.00 8.05 5.46
C GLU A 126 -4.39 7.38 5.34
N GLY A 127 -4.56 6.11 5.73
CA GLY A 127 -5.80 5.35 5.59
C GLY A 127 -6.29 4.72 6.89
N ALA A 128 -7.30 3.86 6.80
CA ALA A 128 -7.79 3.09 7.94
C ALA A 128 -7.04 1.77 8.16
N GLY A 129 -6.00 1.49 7.36
CA GLY A 129 -5.23 0.26 7.42
C GLY A 129 -4.63 -0.18 6.08
N THR A 130 -3.49 -0.87 6.12
CA THR A 130 -2.84 -1.45 4.93
C THR A 130 -2.49 -2.92 5.14
N VAL A 131 -2.76 -3.73 4.11
CA VAL A 131 -2.24 -5.10 4.00
C VAL A 131 -1.22 -5.17 2.87
N VAL A 132 -0.07 -5.78 3.13
CA VAL A 132 0.96 -6.04 2.12
C VAL A 132 1.02 -7.54 1.86
N SER A 133 0.92 -7.92 0.60
CA SER A 133 1.13 -9.29 0.18
C SER A 133 2.25 -9.38 -0.84
N ALA A 134 3.20 -10.26 -0.58
CA ALA A 134 4.25 -10.62 -1.51
C ALA A 134 4.06 -12.07 -1.94
N ARG A 135 4.24 -12.34 -3.23
CA ARG A 135 4.26 -13.71 -3.73
C ARG A 135 5.44 -14.47 -3.11
N LEU A 136 5.18 -15.67 -2.59
CA LEU A 136 6.22 -16.61 -2.19
C LEU A 136 6.93 -17.09 -3.48
N GLY A 137 8.13 -16.59 -3.73
CA GLY A 137 8.99 -17.04 -4.82
C GLY A 137 10.04 -18.04 -4.34
N GLU A 138 10.46 -18.98 -5.19
CA GLU A 138 11.53 -19.94 -4.90
C GLU A 138 12.96 -19.31 -4.97
N GLY A 139 13.10 -17.99 -4.84
CA GLY A 139 14.36 -17.27 -5.04
C GLY A 139 14.74 -16.35 -3.88
N ALA A 140 16.04 -16.14 -3.69
CA ALA A 140 16.63 -15.24 -2.69
C ALA A 140 16.54 -13.76 -3.11
N GLY A 141 15.35 -13.30 -3.51
CA GLY A 141 15.08 -11.89 -3.75
C GLY A 141 14.75 -11.15 -2.45
N HIS A 142 14.85 -9.82 -2.46
CA HIS A 142 14.39 -8.99 -1.36
C HIS A 142 12.88 -8.76 -1.50
N ASP A 143 12.12 -8.77 -0.42
CA ASP A 143 10.69 -8.49 -0.49
C ASP A 143 10.24 -7.55 0.62
N ALA A 144 9.18 -6.78 0.35
CA ALA A 144 8.68 -5.79 1.30
C ALA A 144 8.06 -6.43 2.55
N VAL A 145 7.56 -7.67 2.46
CA VAL A 145 6.96 -8.38 3.59
C VAL A 145 8.02 -8.71 4.64
N GLY A 146 9.18 -9.23 4.22
CA GLY A 146 10.33 -9.49 5.08
C GLY A 146 10.89 -8.19 5.69
N VAL A 147 10.98 -7.10 4.90
CA VAL A 147 11.37 -5.79 5.43
C VAL A 147 10.41 -5.33 6.54
N LEU A 148 9.09 -5.41 6.30
CA LEU A 148 8.08 -5.02 7.28
C LEU A 148 8.15 -5.90 8.55
N ARG A 149 8.17 -7.23 8.41
CA ARG A 149 8.26 -8.18 9.54
C ARG A 149 9.52 -8.00 10.38
N SER A 150 10.65 -7.72 9.74
CA SER A 150 11.93 -7.55 10.45
C SER A 150 12.06 -6.22 11.21
N SER A 151 11.19 -5.24 10.92
CA SER A 151 11.26 -3.91 11.55
C SER A 151 10.78 -3.88 13.00
N GLY A 152 9.89 -4.80 13.37
CA GLY A 152 9.21 -4.81 14.67
C GLY A 152 8.19 -3.70 14.87
N GLU A 153 7.86 -2.93 13.82
CA GLU A 153 6.78 -1.94 13.86
C GLU A 153 5.41 -2.62 13.74
N GLU A 154 4.44 -2.13 14.51
CA GLU A 154 3.07 -2.65 14.54
C GLU A 154 2.12 -1.72 13.77
N ASP A 155 2.41 -1.48 12.48
CA ASP A 155 1.63 -0.60 11.61
C ASP A 155 0.86 -1.36 10.54
N VAL A 156 1.55 -2.21 9.77
CA VAL A 156 0.99 -2.85 8.56
C VAL A 156 0.81 -4.34 8.76
N SER A 157 -0.32 -4.88 8.29
CA SER A 157 -0.50 -6.33 8.22
C SER A 157 0.18 -6.93 6.99
N THR A 158 0.74 -8.14 7.12
CA THR A 158 1.39 -8.82 5.98
C THR A 158 0.76 -10.18 5.72
N VAL A 159 0.61 -10.57 4.45
CA VAL A 159 0.06 -11.87 4.05
C VAL A 159 0.93 -12.52 3.00
N ASP A 160 1.33 -13.75 3.22
CA ASP A 160 2.03 -14.55 2.21
C ASP A 160 1.09 -14.86 1.03
N ASP A 161 1.52 -14.50 -0.18
CA ASP A 161 0.92 -14.87 -1.47
C ASP A 161 -0.62 -14.83 -1.55
N ALA A 162 -1.17 -13.61 -1.74
CA ALA A 162 -2.57 -13.37 -2.08
C ALA A 162 -3.01 -13.98 -3.43
N GLY A 163 -2.11 -14.63 -4.19
CA GLY A 163 -2.41 -15.41 -5.38
C GLY A 163 -2.97 -16.81 -5.08
N THR A 164 -2.79 -17.32 -3.86
CA THR A 164 -3.33 -18.61 -3.40
C THR A 164 -4.74 -18.47 -2.82
N ASP A 165 -5.51 -19.56 -2.76
CA ASP A 165 -6.84 -19.54 -2.10
C ASP A 165 -6.75 -19.19 -0.61
N ALA A 166 -5.75 -19.74 0.07
CA ALA A 166 -5.49 -19.46 1.49
C ALA A 166 -5.06 -18.00 1.70
N GLY A 167 -4.14 -17.49 0.87
CA GLY A 167 -3.70 -16.11 0.93
C GLY A 167 -4.83 -15.13 0.64
N ARG A 168 -5.69 -15.39 -0.35
CA ARG A 168 -6.90 -14.57 -0.60
C ARG A 168 -7.82 -14.48 0.60
N LEU A 169 -8.02 -15.58 1.32
CA LEU A 169 -8.82 -15.60 2.55
C LEU A 169 -8.13 -14.80 3.67
N ALA A 170 -6.84 -15.06 3.89
CA ALA A 170 -6.05 -14.37 4.91
C ALA A 170 -5.99 -12.85 4.64
N THR A 171 -5.83 -12.41 3.39
CA THR A 171 -5.89 -11.00 3.00
C THR A 171 -7.23 -10.36 3.33
N ALA A 172 -8.35 -11.05 3.04
CA ALA A 172 -9.67 -10.51 3.36
C ALA A 172 -9.88 -10.36 4.87
N LEU A 173 -9.41 -11.32 5.66
CA LEU A 173 -9.46 -11.26 7.13
C LEU A 173 -8.51 -10.19 7.68
N ALA A 174 -7.30 -10.06 7.13
CA ALA A 174 -6.31 -9.09 7.58
C ALA A 174 -6.76 -7.66 7.30
N LEU A 175 -7.45 -7.42 6.18
CA LEU A 175 -8.09 -6.14 5.89
C LEU A 175 -9.17 -5.79 6.94
N ALA A 176 -9.96 -6.78 7.38
CA ALA A 176 -10.97 -6.58 8.42
C ALA A 176 -10.33 -6.31 9.79
N GLU A 177 -9.24 -7.00 10.12
CA GLU A 177 -8.47 -6.79 11.34
C GLU A 177 -7.80 -5.40 11.38
N GLN A 178 -7.20 -4.98 10.26
CA GLN A 178 -6.65 -3.63 10.09
C GLN A 178 -7.71 -2.54 10.27
N LEU A 179 -8.92 -2.76 9.74
CA LEU A 179 -10.04 -1.84 9.96
C LEU A 179 -10.43 -1.73 11.44
N ALA A 180 -10.22 -2.80 12.22
CA ALA A 180 -10.39 -2.82 13.67
C ALA A 180 -9.18 -2.27 14.45
N ARG A 181 -8.15 -1.76 13.74
CA ARG A 181 -6.88 -1.26 14.29
C ARG A 181 -6.03 -2.33 14.97
N GLU A 182 -6.16 -3.56 14.50
CA GLU A 182 -5.32 -4.69 14.85
C GLU A 182 -4.44 -5.08 13.65
N GLN A 183 -3.37 -5.82 13.89
CA GLN A 183 -2.39 -6.18 12.87
C GLN A 183 -1.77 -7.56 13.11
N GLY A 184 -1.25 -8.14 12.04
CA GLY A 184 -0.41 -9.33 12.15
C GLY A 184 0.28 -9.76 10.86
N HIS A 185 1.09 -10.81 11.01
CA HIS A 185 1.86 -11.41 9.93
C HIS A 185 1.33 -12.81 9.65
N TYR A 186 0.80 -13.01 8.45
CA TYR A 186 0.01 -14.18 8.11
C TYR A 186 0.59 -14.98 6.96
N GLY A 187 0.54 -16.30 7.09
CA GLY A 187 0.89 -17.21 6.02
C GLY A 187 1.61 -18.46 6.52
N LEU A 188 2.46 -19.00 5.67
CA LEU A 188 3.14 -20.28 5.89
C LEU A 188 4.65 -20.11 6.07
N ALA A 189 5.19 -18.92 5.81
CA ALA A 189 6.59 -18.61 6.03
C ALA A 189 6.94 -18.69 7.52
N PRO A 190 8.19 -19.04 7.89
CA PRO A 190 8.60 -19.20 9.28
C PRO A 190 8.52 -17.94 10.14
N ASP A 191 8.48 -16.77 9.50
CA ASP A 191 8.36 -15.45 10.13
C ASP A 191 6.90 -14.96 10.19
N ALA A 192 5.93 -15.78 9.78
CA ALA A 192 4.51 -15.53 10.00
C ALA A 192 4.12 -15.84 11.46
N SER A 193 3.30 -14.97 12.05
CA SER A 193 2.75 -15.13 13.41
C SER A 193 1.66 -16.20 13.46
N ALA A 194 0.88 -16.36 12.38
CA ALA A 194 -0.17 -17.35 12.25
C ALA A 194 -0.48 -17.65 10.77
N ALA A 195 -1.25 -18.70 10.49
CA ALA A 195 -1.69 -19.00 9.13
C ALA A 195 -2.67 -17.94 8.56
N ALA A 196 -3.50 -17.37 9.42
CA ALA A 196 -4.48 -16.34 9.10
C ALA A 196 -4.89 -15.60 10.39
N PRO A 197 -5.50 -14.40 10.29
CA PRO A 197 -6.11 -13.74 11.43
C PRO A 197 -7.15 -14.62 12.11
N SER A 198 -7.41 -14.34 13.38
CA SER A 198 -8.52 -14.98 14.07
C SER A 198 -9.85 -14.55 13.44
N LEU A 199 -10.85 -15.44 13.43
CA LEU A 199 -12.17 -15.05 12.93
C LEU A 199 -12.74 -13.97 13.86
N PRO A 200 -13.25 -12.86 13.31
CA PRO A 200 -13.91 -11.86 14.12
C PRO A 200 -15.06 -12.53 14.89
N PRO A 201 -15.34 -12.12 16.13
CA PRO A 201 -16.43 -12.70 16.91
C PRO A 201 -17.73 -12.59 16.11
N THR A 202 -18.48 -13.69 16.02
CA THR A 202 -19.80 -13.66 15.38
C THR A 202 -20.70 -12.67 16.12
N PRO A 203 -21.46 -11.83 15.39
CA PRO A 203 -22.37 -10.85 15.98
C PRO A 203 -23.49 -11.50 16.81
#